data_AF-A0A5N5HIM0-F1
#
_entry.id   AF-A0A5N5HIM0-F1
#
_cell.length_a   1.000
_cell.length_b   1.000
_cell.length_c   1.000
_cell.angle_alpha   90.00
_cell.angle_beta   90.00
_cell.angle_gamma   90.00
#
_symmetry.space_group_name_H-M   'P 1'
#
loop_
_entity.id
_entity.type
_entity.pdbx_description
1 polymer ?
#
loop_
_entity_poly.entity_id
_entity_poly.type
_entity_poly.pdbx_seq_one_letter_code
_entity_poly.pdbx_strand_id
1 'polypeptide(L)'
;MYAYRVVSPNYESKTIDELLMLDPTLHKNTSFACEAIVVRFDLTRGWWYKSCPSYNKAVKKTSGLFECNEHGLLNRLPEPWFKINLIVEDRTNQHNFLTLGRHAEKLLRVSCHTLVIEDIYDDQLPLNPTISLIDLQTHAATARKQIMNEATPAPMTPS
;
A
#
# COMPACT_ATOMS: atom_id res chain seq x y z
N MET A 1 2.69 -21.62 -27.62
CA MET A 1 3.25 -21.18 -26.32
C MET A 1 3.72 -19.74 -26.48
N TYR A 2 2.92 -18.77 -26.05
CA TYR A 2 3.34 -17.36 -26.07
C TYR A 2 4.15 -17.09 -24.82
N ALA A 3 5.48 -16.98 -24.98
CA ALA A 3 6.35 -16.48 -23.93
C ALA A 3 6.06 -14.99 -23.75
N TYR A 4 5.29 -14.65 -22.71
CA TYR A 4 5.18 -13.27 -22.26
C TYR A 4 6.55 -12.86 -21.70
N ARG A 5 7.38 -12.24 -22.54
CA ARG A 5 8.54 -11.48 -22.06
C ARG A 5 7.97 -10.32 -21.26
N VAL A 6 8.03 -10.42 -19.94
CA VAL A 6 7.88 -9.26 -19.04
C VAL A 6 9.08 -8.37 -19.34
N VAL A 7 8.96 -7.46 -20.31
CA VAL A 7 9.89 -6.35 -20.45
C VAL A 7 9.65 -5.51 -19.21
N SER A 8 10.53 -5.65 -18.21
CA SER A 8 10.50 -4.78 -17.06
C SER A 8 10.75 -3.36 -17.60
N PRO A 9 9.84 -2.40 -17.40
CA PRO A 9 10.11 -1.01 -17.74
C PRO A 9 11.44 -0.59 -17.12
N ASN A 10 12.30 0.02 -17.94
CA ASN A 10 13.60 0.51 -17.51
C ASN A 10 13.38 1.78 -16.68
N TYR A 11 13.08 1.62 -15.40
CA TYR A 11 12.93 2.75 -14.49
C TYR A 11 14.30 3.34 -14.14
N GLU A 12 14.35 4.66 -14.01
CA GLU A 12 15.54 5.32 -13.48
C GLU A 12 15.74 4.90 -12.02
N SER A 13 16.96 4.44 -11.70
CA SER A 13 17.34 4.02 -10.35
C SER A 13 17.73 5.22 -9.49
N LYS A 14 17.22 5.29 -8.26
CA LYS A 14 17.52 6.33 -7.28
C LYS A 14 17.68 5.74 -5.87
N THR A 15 18.57 6.35 -5.11
CA THR A 15 18.70 6.16 -3.65
C THR A 15 17.52 6.82 -2.91
N ILE A 16 17.36 6.48 -1.64
CA ILE A 16 16.31 7.09 -0.80
C ILE A 16 16.51 8.60 -0.69
N ASP A 17 17.73 9.09 -0.46
CA ASP A 17 17.98 10.54 -0.40
C ASP A 17 17.63 11.25 -1.72
N GLU A 18 18.03 10.68 -2.86
CA GLU A 18 17.69 11.26 -4.17
C GLU A 18 16.19 11.33 -4.39
N LEU A 19 15.43 10.32 -3.96
CA LEU A 19 13.97 10.31 -4.03
C LEU A 19 13.33 11.39 -3.15
N LEU A 20 13.86 11.60 -1.95
CA LEU A 20 13.37 12.61 -1.01
C LEU A 20 13.65 14.04 -1.48
N MET A 21 14.65 14.22 -2.33
CA MET A 21 15.01 15.51 -2.93
C MET A 21 14.23 15.82 -4.21
N LEU A 22 13.44 14.88 -4.76
CA LEU A 22 12.62 15.13 -5.94
C LEU A 22 11.48 16.10 -5.63
N ASP A 23 11.23 17.03 -6.54
CA ASP A 23 10.03 17.85 -6.52
C ASP A 23 8.82 17.01 -7.03
N PRO A 24 7.82 16.72 -6.18
CA PRO A 24 6.65 15.94 -6.59
C PRO A 24 5.81 16.63 -7.68
N THR A 25 5.91 17.95 -7.81
CA THR A 25 5.15 18.72 -8.80
C THR A 25 5.69 18.55 -10.21
N LEU A 26 7.02 18.40 -10.35
CA LEU A 26 7.73 18.20 -11.62
C LEU A 26 7.71 16.75 -12.08
N HIS A 27 7.63 15.80 -11.13
CA HIS A 27 7.71 14.36 -11.41
C HIS A 27 6.36 13.64 -11.26
N LYS A 28 5.24 14.32 -11.52
CA LYS A 28 3.92 13.69 -11.54
C LYS A 28 3.90 12.52 -12.53
N ASN A 29 3.37 11.37 -12.08
CA ASN A 29 3.27 10.13 -12.87
C ASN A 29 4.62 9.53 -13.32
N THR A 30 5.75 9.97 -12.76
CA THR A 30 7.05 9.33 -12.99
C THR A 30 7.28 8.23 -11.95
N SER A 31 7.80 7.09 -12.39
CA SER A 31 8.15 5.96 -11.52
C SER A 31 9.66 5.78 -11.50
N PHE A 32 10.20 5.53 -10.31
CA PHE A 32 11.61 5.26 -10.07
C PHE A 32 11.79 3.87 -9.47
N ALA A 33 12.96 3.29 -9.70
CA ALA A 33 13.40 2.09 -9.00
C ALA A 33 14.25 2.52 -7.79
N CYS A 34 14.00 1.87 -6.66
CA CYS A 34 14.87 1.99 -5.48
C CYS A 34 15.15 0.58 -4.97
N GLU A 35 16.42 0.31 -4.70
CA GLU A 35 16.89 -0.91 -4.07
C GLU A 35 17.18 -0.63 -2.60
N ALA A 36 16.34 -1.19 -1.73
CA ALA A 36 16.43 -1.00 -0.28
C ALA A 36 16.01 -2.28 0.44
N ILE A 37 16.40 -2.39 1.70
CA ILE A 37 16.05 -3.50 2.59
C ILE A 37 14.84 -3.07 3.43
N VAL A 38 13.86 -3.96 3.58
CA VAL A 38 12.76 -3.73 4.54
C VAL A 38 13.30 -4.02 5.94
N VAL A 39 13.36 -2.98 6.78
CA VAL A 39 13.84 -3.06 8.16
C VAL A 39 12.72 -3.46 9.10
N ARG A 40 11.54 -2.86 8.94
CA ARG A 40 10.35 -3.15 9.77
C ARG A 40 9.05 -2.72 9.10
N PHE A 41 7.92 -3.26 9.53
CA PHE A 41 6.58 -2.77 9.18
C PHE A 41 6.09 -1.71 10.18
N ASP A 42 5.67 -0.52 9.70
CA ASP A 42 4.99 0.47 10.52
C ASP A 42 3.47 0.32 10.41
N LEU A 43 2.89 -0.28 11.45
CA LEU A 43 1.47 -0.61 11.52
C LEU A 43 0.68 0.36 12.41
N THR A 44 1.33 1.41 12.94
CA THR A 44 0.74 2.36 13.89
C THR A 44 -0.42 3.16 13.31
N ARG A 45 -0.46 3.30 11.98
CA ARG A 45 -1.47 4.07 11.24
C ARG A 45 -2.57 3.20 10.61
N GLY A 46 -2.70 1.96 11.08
CA GLY A 46 -3.53 0.93 10.46
C GLY A 46 -2.84 0.32 9.24
N TRP A 47 -3.24 -0.91 8.90
CA TRP A 47 -2.55 -1.76 7.94
C TRP A 47 -3.45 -2.23 6.78
N TRP A 48 -4.72 -1.85 6.79
CA TRP A 48 -5.70 -2.15 5.75
C TRP A 48 -6.83 -1.12 5.72
N TYR A 49 -7.67 -1.16 4.69
CA TYR A 49 -8.90 -0.36 4.60
C TYR A 49 -10.01 -1.11 3.86
N LYS A 50 -11.25 -0.70 4.08
CA LYS A 50 -12.43 -1.11 3.30
C LYS A 50 -12.36 -0.46 1.91
N SER A 51 -12.31 -1.26 0.86
CA SER A 51 -12.10 -0.80 -0.52
C SER A 51 -13.28 -1.08 -1.44
N CYS A 52 -13.45 -0.23 -2.46
CA CYS A 52 -14.40 -0.47 -3.53
C CYS A 52 -13.93 -1.66 -4.40
N PRO A 53 -14.75 -2.70 -4.61
CA PRO A 53 -14.38 -3.86 -5.41
C PRO A 53 -14.01 -3.54 -6.87
N SER A 54 -14.44 -2.40 -7.40
CA SER A 54 -14.17 -1.99 -8.79
C SER A 54 -12.91 -1.16 -8.95
N TYR A 55 -12.54 -0.36 -7.94
CA TYR A 55 -11.46 0.64 -8.04
C TYR A 55 -10.35 0.46 -7.02
N ASN A 56 -10.51 -0.45 -6.05
CA ASN A 56 -9.60 -0.67 -4.92
C ASN A 56 -9.31 0.60 -4.09
N LYS A 57 -10.17 1.63 -4.22
CA LYS A 57 -10.10 2.89 -3.47
C LYS A 57 -10.84 2.77 -2.16
N ALA A 58 -10.38 3.49 -1.14
CA ALA A 58 -11.04 3.53 0.16
C ALA A 58 -12.49 4.03 0.02
N VAL A 59 -13.39 3.41 0.76
CA VAL A 59 -14.81 3.78 0.79
C VAL A 59 -15.14 4.54 2.07
N LYS A 60 -16.12 5.44 1.98
CA LYS A 60 -16.72 6.13 3.12
C LYS A 60 -18.01 5.42 3.51
N LYS A 61 -18.34 5.38 4.80
CA LYS A 61 -19.62 4.87 5.28
C LYS A 61 -20.59 6.04 5.42
N THR A 62 -21.68 6.03 4.66
CA THR A 62 -22.71 7.07 4.64
C THR A 62 -24.07 6.42 4.88
N SER A 63 -24.71 6.71 6.01
CA SER A 63 -26.06 6.22 6.36
C SER A 63 -26.25 4.69 6.24
N GLY A 64 -25.22 3.92 6.62
CA GLY A 64 -25.24 2.45 6.55
C GLY A 64 -24.84 1.86 5.20
N LEU A 65 -24.67 2.70 4.18
CA LEU A 65 -24.15 2.33 2.86
C LEU A 65 -22.67 2.71 2.74
N PHE A 66 -22.01 2.17 1.72
CA PHE A 66 -20.63 2.50 1.39
C PHE A 66 -20.57 3.32 0.12
N GLU A 67 -19.72 4.34 0.09
CA GLU A 67 -19.56 5.25 -1.03
C GLU A 67 -18.09 5.31 -1.45
N CYS A 68 -17.83 5.14 -2.74
CA CYS A 68 -16.53 5.33 -3.37
C CYS A 68 -16.56 6.64 -4.16
N ASN A 69 -15.49 7.43 -4.10
CA ASN A 69 -15.43 8.70 -4.86
C ASN A 69 -15.54 8.49 -6.38
N GLU A 70 -15.09 7.33 -6.90
CA GLU A 70 -15.10 7.03 -8.34
C GLU A 70 -16.38 6.29 -8.78
N HIS A 71 -16.92 5.41 -7.93
CA HIS A 71 -18.09 4.58 -8.24
C HIS A 71 -19.41 5.21 -7.77
N GLY A 72 -19.37 6.08 -6.76
CA GLY A 72 -20.54 6.48 -5.98
C GLY A 72 -20.94 5.41 -4.95
N LEU A 73 -22.24 5.31 -4.69
CA LEU A 73 -22.81 4.33 -3.74
C LEU A 73 -22.59 2.89 -4.21
N LEU A 74 -22.13 2.04 -3.30
CA LEU A 74 -21.82 0.65 -3.57
C LEU A 74 -23.03 -0.25 -3.35
N ASN A 75 -23.32 -1.07 -4.36
CA ASN A 75 -24.34 -2.12 -4.29
C ASN A 75 -23.80 -3.44 -3.70
N ARG A 76 -22.52 -3.47 -3.31
CA ARG A 76 -21.81 -4.63 -2.74
C ARG A 76 -21.00 -4.19 -1.54
N LEU A 77 -20.73 -5.15 -0.65
CA LEU A 77 -19.87 -4.90 0.49
C LEU A 77 -18.44 -4.55 0.03
N PRO A 78 -17.74 -3.67 0.76
CA PRO A 78 -16.34 -3.37 0.50
C PRO A 78 -15.44 -4.59 0.72
N GLU A 79 -14.34 -4.65 -0.01
CA GLU A 79 -13.32 -5.68 0.16
C GLU A 79 -12.15 -5.15 1.00
N PRO A 80 -11.56 -5.96 1.90
CA PRO A 80 -10.39 -5.56 2.66
C PRO A 80 -9.18 -5.41 1.73
N TRP A 81 -8.46 -4.29 1.84
CA TRP A 81 -7.30 -4.00 1.01
C TRP A 81 -6.10 -3.55 1.84
N PHE A 82 -4.91 -4.08 1.55
CA PHE A 82 -3.71 -3.76 2.31
C PHE A 82 -3.26 -2.32 2.12
N LYS A 83 -2.80 -1.73 3.22
CA LYS A 83 -2.11 -0.43 3.31
C LYS A 83 -0.98 -0.55 4.31
N ILE A 84 0.17 -1.02 3.87
CA ILE A 84 1.29 -1.35 4.75
C ILE A 84 2.37 -0.28 4.60
N ASN A 85 2.69 0.43 5.69
CA ASN A 85 3.87 1.28 5.72
C ASN A 85 5.09 0.41 6.03
N LEU A 86 6.13 0.59 5.23
CA LEU A 86 7.36 -0.17 5.27
C LEU A 86 8.48 0.78 5.60
N ILE A 87 9.21 0.51 6.66
CA ILE A 87 10.43 1.23 6.96
C ILE A 87 11.53 0.52 6.18
N VAL A 88 12.00 1.20 5.14
CA VAL A 88 13.06 0.72 4.28
C VAL A 88 14.34 1.49 4.52
N GLU A 89 15.46 0.83 4.32
CA GLU A 89 16.79 1.40 4.47
C GLU A 89 17.66 1.05 3.28
N ASP A 90 18.38 2.04 2.79
CA ASP A 90 19.47 1.87 1.83
C ASP A 90 20.76 2.45 2.44
N ARG A 91 21.82 2.52 1.64
CA ARG A 91 23.12 3.06 2.08
C ARG A 91 23.10 4.56 2.44
N THR A 92 22.03 5.27 2.10
CA THR A 92 21.91 6.72 2.25
C THR A 92 21.00 7.11 3.41
N ASN A 93 19.86 6.44 3.55
CA ASN A 93 18.86 6.85 4.54
C ASN A 93 17.87 5.72 4.89
N GLN A 94 17.04 5.97 5.90
CA GLN A 94 15.87 5.15 6.25
C GLN A 94 14.59 5.96 6.04
N HIS A 95 13.61 5.39 5.32
CA HIS A 95 12.36 6.09 5.04
C HIS A 95 11.12 5.17 5.02
N ASN A 96 9.94 5.78 5.18
CA ASN A 96 8.65 5.09 5.14
C ASN A 96 8.12 5.00 3.71
N PHE A 97 7.97 3.79 3.17
CA PHE A 97 7.33 3.54 1.88
C PHE A 97 5.97 2.87 2.10
N LEU A 98 4.93 3.38 1.44
CA LEU A 98 3.62 2.75 1.44
C LEU A 98 3.54 1.67 0.35
N THR A 99 3.06 0.48 0.70
CA THR A 99 2.65 -0.53 -0.28
C THR A 99 1.17 -0.86 -0.15
N LEU A 100 0.51 -1.02 -1.29
CA LEU A 100 -0.94 -1.18 -1.38
C LEU A 100 -1.32 -2.50 -2.08
N GLY A 101 -2.39 -3.12 -1.60
CA GLY A 101 -3.08 -4.20 -2.29
C GLY A 101 -2.21 -5.39 -2.66
N ARG A 102 -2.31 -5.85 -3.91
CA ARG A 102 -1.63 -7.04 -4.43
C ARG A 102 -0.10 -6.97 -4.31
N HIS A 103 0.50 -5.78 -4.28
CA HIS A 103 1.93 -5.63 -4.04
C HIS A 103 2.29 -6.01 -2.59
N ALA A 104 1.48 -5.58 -1.64
CA ALA A 104 1.60 -5.97 -0.25
C ALA A 104 1.35 -7.48 -0.06
N GLU A 105 0.35 -8.06 -0.74
CA GLU A 105 0.08 -9.50 -0.67
C GLU A 105 1.27 -10.33 -1.16
N LYS A 106 1.91 -9.91 -2.26
CA LYS A 106 3.12 -10.58 -2.76
C LYS A 106 4.28 -10.47 -1.78
N LEU A 107 4.43 -9.33 -1.13
CA LEU A 107 5.47 -9.10 -0.13
C LEU A 107 5.24 -9.97 1.12
N LEU A 108 4.01 -9.98 1.63
CA LEU A 108 3.64 -10.69 2.87
C LEU A 108 3.33 -12.18 2.64
N ARG A 109 3.16 -12.61 1.39
CA ARG A 109 2.74 -13.96 0.98
C ARG A 109 1.42 -14.44 1.61
N VAL A 110 0.55 -13.50 1.97
CA VAL A 110 -0.77 -13.74 2.53
C VAL A 110 -1.74 -12.70 1.95
N SER A 111 -3.00 -13.08 1.76
CA SER A 111 -4.02 -12.15 1.27
C SER A 111 -4.56 -11.27 2.39
N CYS A 112 -5.03 -10.06 2.05
CA CYS A 112 -5.62 -9.15 3.04
C CYS A 112 -6.85 -9.78 3.72
N HIS A 113 -7.68 -10.45 2.91
CA HIS A 113 -8.88 -11.15 3.35
C HIS A 113 -8.58 -12.28 4.35
N THR A 114 -7.42 -12.95 4.26
CA THR A 114 -7.05 -14.00 5.21
C THR A 114 -6.73 -13.43 6.60
N LEU A 115 -6.16 -12.23 6.65
CA LEU A 115 -5.75 -11.60 7.92
C LEU A 115 -6.89 -10.83 8.60
N VAL A 116 -7.79 -10.26 7.79
CA VAL A 116 -9.01 -9.60 8.27
C VAL A 116 -10.07 -10.67 8.45
N ILE A 117 -10.12 -11.26 9.65
CA ILE A 117 -11.19 -12.19 10.03
C ILE A 117 -12.46 -11.37 10.26
N GLU A 118 -13.57 -11.82 9.65
CA GLU A 118 -14.86 -11.11 9.62
C GLU A 118 -15.37 -10.77 11.02
N ASP A 119 -15.25 -9.49 11.37
CA ASP A 119 -16.40 -8.71 11.78
C ASP A 119 -16.30 -7.37 11.04
N ILE A 120 -16.77 -7.36 9.78
CA ILE A 120 -16.76 -6.20 8.86
C ILE A 120 -17.55 -4.99 9.45
N TYR A 121 -18.17 -5.19 10.62
CA TYR A 121 -18.92 -4.21 11.41
C TYR A 121 -18.09 -3.34 12.34
N ASP A 122 -16.87 -3.74 12.73
CA ASP A 122 -16.07 -2.95 13.69
C ASP A 122 -14.78 -2.43 13.05
N ASP A 123 -14.56 -1.11 13.16
CA ASP A 123 -13.45 -0.40 12.54
C ASP A 123 -12.12 -0.57 13.32
N GLN A 124 -12.12 -1.44 14.33
CA GLN A 124 -11.03 -1.62 15.29
C GLN A 124 -10.67 -3.10 15.44
N LEU A 125 -10.30 -3.77 14.34
CA LEU A 125 -9.64 -5.07 14.49
C LEU A 125 -8.21 -4.83 15.00
N PRO A 126 -7.85 -5.30 16.21
CA PRO A 126 -6.48 -5.25 16.67
C PRO A 126 -5.59 -6.03 15.71
N LEU A 127 -4.34 -5.57 15.58
CA LEU A 127 -3.29 -6.21 14.81
C LEU A 127 -3.28 -7.72 15.05
N ASN A 128 -3.60 -8.50 14.01
CA ASN A 128 -3.49 -9.94 14.10
C ASN A 128 -2.01 -10.28 14.37
N PRO A 129 -1.68 -11.08 15.41
CA PRO A 129 -0.31 -11.46 15.75
C PRO A 129 0.48 -12.05 14.57
N THR A 130 -0.21 -12.54 13.55
CA THR A 130 0.38 -13.02 12.28
C THR A 130 1.22 -11.96 11.57
N ILE A 131 0.85 -10.66 11.58
CA ILE A 131 1.63 -9.62 10.89
C ILE A 131 2.96 -9.35 11.62
N SER A 132 2.95 -9.38 12.96
CA SER A 132 4.17 -9.24 13.75
C SER A 132 5.16 -10.38 13.51
N LEU A 133 4.65 -11.59 13.21
CA LEU A 133 5.48 -12.74 12.87
C LEU A 133 6.08 -12.63 11.45
N ILE A 134 5.34 -12.01 10.51
CA ILE A 134 5.84 -11.74 9.15
C ILE A 134 6.94 -10.66 9.17
N ASP A 135 6.87 -9.67 10.07
CA ASP A 135 7.95 -8.69 10.34
C ASP A 135 9.29 -9.39 10.58
N LEU A 136 9.27 -10.39 11.48
CA LEU A 136 10.45 -11.16 11.86
C LEU A 136 11.01 -12.04 10.72
N GLN A 137 10.20 -12.41 9.73
CA GLN A 137 10.62 -13.26 8.61
C GLN A 137 11.06 -12.46 7.36
N THR A 138 10.72 -11.17 7.26
CA THR A 138 10.97 -10.34 6.07
C THR A 138 12.37 -9.71 6.06
N HIS A 139 13.14 -9.82 7.15
CA HIS A 139 14.52 -9.28 7.30
C HIS A 139 15.55 -9.74 6.25
N ALA A 140 15.20 -10.63 5.31
CA ALA A 140 16.09 -11.13 4.26
C ALA A 140 15.63 -10.79 2.82
N ALA A 141 14.59 -9.98 2.62
CA ALA A 141 14.05 -9.70 1.28
C ALA A 141 14.59 -8.37 0.70
N THR A 142 15.37 -8.46 -0.39
CA THR A 142 15.69 -7.31 -1.26
C THR A 142 14.40 -6.84 -1.93
N ALA A 143 13.88 -5.69 -1.51
CA ALA A 143 12.66 -5.13 -2.08
C ALA A 143 13.03 -4.20 -3.24
N ARG A 144 13.00 -4.72 -4.48
CA ARG A 144 12.88 -3.85 -5.66
C ARG A 144 11.48 -3.25 -5.65
N LYS A 145 11.37 -1.98 -5.28
CA LYS A 145 10.06 -1.30 -5.24
C LYS A 145 9.90 -0.33 -6.39
N GLN A 146 8.72 -0.39 -6.98
CA GLN A 146 8.14 0.62 -7.85
C GLN A 146 7.40 1.60 -6.96
N ILE A 147 7.90 2.84 -6.84
CA ILE A 147 7.17 3.89 -6.13
C ILE A 147 6.12 4.44 -7.08
N MET A 148 4.86 4.11 -6.80
CA MET A 148 3.71 4.71 -7.45
C MET A 148 3.13 5.74 -6.49
N ASN A 149 3.36 7.01 -6.77
CA ASN A 149 2.72 8.10 -6.02
C ASN A 149 1.24 8.11 -6.41
N GLU A 150 0.36 7.51 -5.60
CA GLU A 150 -1.06 7.83 -5.66
C GLU A 150 -1.31 9.14 -4.93
N ALA A 151 -2.02 10.05 -5.60
CA ALA A 151 -2.38 11.35 -5.09
C ALA A 151 -3.09 11.25 -3.73
N THR A 152 -2.56 11.96 -2.74
CA THR A 152 -3.21 12.24 -1.45
C THR A 152 -4.61 12.84 -1.70
N PRO A 153 -5.70 12.29 -1.13
CA PRO A 153 -6.98 12.97 -1.14
C PRO A 153 -6.88 14.23 -0.28
N ALA A 154 -7.37 15.36 -0.80
CA ALA A 154 -7.32 16.66 -0.15
C ALA A 154 -7.96 16.65 1.26
N PRO A 155 -7.45 17.46 2.20
CA PRO A 155 -8.09 17.64 3.50
C PRO A 155 -9.40 18.40 3.31
N MET A 156 -10.52 17.81 3.74
CA MET A 156 -11.83 18.47 3.71
C MET A 156 -11.92 19.45 4.89
N THR A 157 -12.06 20.74 4.58
CA THR A 157 -12.53 21.77 5.52
C THR A 157 -14.04 21.63 5.71
N PRO A 158 -14.58 21.76 6.94
CA PRO A 158 -16.02 21.77 7.17
C PRO A 158 -16.61 23.14 6.83
N SER A 159 -17.74 23.14 6.11
CA SER A 159 -18.69 24.25 6.01
C SER A 159 -20.02 23.80 6.58
#